data_AF-A0A428NLS9-F1
#
_entry.id   AF-A0A428NLS9-F1
#
_cell.length_a   1.000
_cell.length_b   1.000
_cell.length_c   1.000
_cell.angle_alpha   90.00
_cell.angle_beta   90.00
_cell.angle_gamma   90.00
#
_symmetry.space_group_name_H-M   'P 1'
#
loop_
_entity.id
_entity.type
_entity.pdbx_description
1 polymer ?
#
loop_
_entity_poly.entity_id
_entity_poly.type
_entity_poly.pdbx_seq_one_letter_code
_entity_poly.pdbx_strand_id
1 'polypeptide(L)'
;EAILHKQESAATLLVHRGASVGLQPPQFEAYCAAIREGLAELTEVIIKEKGIDVNSNVGYGCTGFLLAAYYRQGRVLRVLLNLGAEAKGTLRHFSQTHSFASLSWTLQTGSLALRKHLGPRGLLDLVVSVVTEQVAPIQKSQQVAALHLLLDLLQREKSAAYLGSAFPTDESDRFLDALMQRVLSVNRTDAAIASALLQYGARIRVGIFLQLLDVLNSSSFSKDTSRCLRRYPKLLQSFDYVYSYCVSLAPSKRSFTVDYFIENVPNKAVRLVQELNRQDVPEALNSNYAMCFIRHYLHFGT
;
A
#
# COMPACT_ATOMS: atom_id res chain seq x y z
N GLU A 1 25.80 8.31 -29.97
CA GLU A 1 26.60 9.47 -29.49
C GLU A 1 25.73 10.63 -29.00
N ALA A 2 24.90 11.26 -29.85
CA ALA A 2 24.04 12.39 -29.44
C ALA A 2 23.19 12.11 -28.19
N ILE A 3 22.61 10.90 -28.07
CA ILE A 3 21.86 10.46 -26.88
C ILE A 3 22.76 10.37 -25.63
N LEU A 4 23.95 9.78 -25.76
CA LEU A 4 24.90 9.61 -24.66
C LEU A 4 25.41 10.95 -24.12
N HIS A 5 25.53 11.95 -25.00
CA HIS A 5 25.87 13.33 -24.62
C HIS A 5 24.65 14.21 -24.31
N LYS A 6 23.45 13.62 -24.18
CA LYS A 6 22.18 14.31 -23.85
C LYS A 6 21.83 15.47 -24.78
N GLN A 7 22.26 15.40 -26.03
CA GLN A 7 21.95 16.39 -27.06
C GLN A 7 20.58 16.09 -27.68
N GLU A 8 19.51 16.33 -26.91
CA GLU A 8 18.12 15.96 -27.25
C GLU A 8 17.71 16.51 -28.64
N SER A 9 17.92 17.80 -28.90
CA SER A 9 17.53 18.42 -30.18
C SER A 9 18.29 17.84 -31.38
N ALA A 10 19.59 17.55 -31.21
CA ALA A 10 20.40 16.95 -32.28
C ALA A 10 19.96 15.52 -32.56
N ALA A 11 19.73 14.72 -31.51
CA ALA A 11 19.21 13.36 -31.64
C ALA A 11 17.82 13.34 -32.30
N THR A 12 16.92 14.25 -31.90
CA THR A 12 15.58 14.38 -32.50
C THR A 12 15.66 14.75 -33.98
N LEU A 13 16.51 15.71 -34.35
CA LEU A 13 16.73 16.06 -35.76
C LEU A 13 17.25 14.87 -36.57
N LEU A 14 18.19 14.09 -36.03
CA LEU A 14 18.70 12.89 -36.69
C LEU A 14 17.58 11.86 -36.93
N VAL A 15 16.71 11.63 -35.95
CA VAL A 15 15.57 10.71 -36.10
C VAL A 15 14.60 11.21 -37.19
N HIS A 16 14.28 12.51 -37.21
CA HIS A 16 13.46 13.10 -38.28
C HIS A 16 14.10 13.00 -39.66
N ARG A 17 15.43 12.98 -39.74
CA ARG A 17 16.18 12.77 -41.00
C ARG A 17 16.35 11.30 -41.37
N GLY A 18 15.70 10.38 -40.65
CA GLY A 18 15.67 8.96 -40.98
C GLY A 18 16.79 8.14 -40.34
N ALA A 19 17.50 8.65 -39.32
CA ALA A 19 18.48 7.86 -38.60
C ALA A 19 17.87 6.54 -38.07
N SER A 20 18.62 5.44 -38.22
CA SER A 20 18.24 4.14 -37.66
C SER A 20 18.31 4.21 -36.14
N VAL A 21 17.27 3.73 -35.46
CA VAL A 21 17.15 3.76 -33.99
C VAL A 21 17.25 2.38 -33.34
N GLY A 22 17.30 1.30 -34.13
CA GLY A 22 17.30 -0.08 -33.62
C GLY A 22 16.03 -0.40 -32.81
N LEU A 23 15.12 -1.20 -33.36
CA LEU A 23 13.77 -1.37 -32.77
C LEU A 23 13.35 -2.83 -32.56
N GLN A 24 14.24 -3.77 -32.84
CA GLN A 24 14.00 -5.21 -32.68
C GLN A 24 14.93 -5.72 -31.58
N PRO A 25 14.51 -6.51 -30.59
CA PRO A 25 15.44 -7.06 -29.58
C PRO A 25 16.62 -7.79 -30.25
N PRO A 26 17.89 -7.59 -29.82
CA PRO A 26 18.38 -6.82 -28.66
C PRO A 26 18.57 -5.30 -28.90
N GLN A 27 18.04 -4.78 -30.00
CA GLN A 27 18.40 -3.52 -30.65
C GLN A 27 17.59 -2.30 -30.22
N PHE A 28 16.68 -2.34 -29.23
CA PHE A 28 15.95 -1.16 -28.66
C PHE A 28 16.87 -0.08 -28.03
N GLU A 29 18.14 -0.04 -28.39
CA GLU A 29 19.20 0.68 -27.73
C GLU A 29 18.97 2.19 -27.73
N ALA A 30 18.57 2.80 -28.86
CA ALA A 30 18.32 4.23 -28.91
C ALA A 30 17.11 4.62 -28.06
N TYR A 31 16.04 3.82 -28.08
CA TYR A 31 14.83 4.06 -27.27
C TYR A 31 15.14 3.91 -25.77
N CYS A 32 15.79 2.82 -25.38
CA CYS A 32 16.20 2.57 -24.00
C CYS A 32 17.19 3.61 -23.49
N ALA A 33 18.15 4.03 -24.31
CA ALA A 33 19.11 5.08 -23.97
C ALA A 33 18.41 6.44 -23.83
N ALA A 34 17.49 6.80 -24.72
CA ALA A 34 16.70 8.02 -24.60
C ALA A 34 15.91 8.05 -23.29
N ILE A 35 15.28 6.93 -22.92
CA ILE A 35 14.58 6.81 -21.63
C ILE A 35 15.56 6.97 -20.47
N ARG A 36 16.67 6.21 -20.46
CA ARG A 36 17.68 6.22 -19.38
C ARG A 36 18.27 7.61 -19.15
N GLU A 37 18.51 8.34 -20.22
CA GLU A 37 19.09 9.68 -20.17
C GLU A 37 18.05 10.80 -19.95
N GLY A 38 16.76 10.46 -19.91
CA GLY A 38 15.68 11.41 -19.60
C GLY A 38 15.23 12.28 -20.77
N LEU A 39 15.54 11.86 -22.00
CA LEU A 39 15.25 12.60 -23.25
C LEU A 39 13.80 12.38 -23.66
N ALA A 40 12.88 13.10 -23.03
CA ALA A 40 11.44 12.91 -23.16
C ALA A 40 10.89 13.25 -24.56
N GLU A 41 11.36 14.31 -25.19
CA GLU A 41 10.95 14.70 -26.55
C GLU A 41 11.46 13.67 -27.56
N LEU A 42 12.73 13.26 -27.42
CA LEU A 42 13.28 12.21 -28.25
C LEU A 42 12.51 10.89 -28.07
N THR A 43 12.18 10.53 -26.83
CA THR A 43 11.40 9.31 -26.54
C THR A 43 10.04 9.36 -27.24
N GLU A 44 9.34 10.49 -27.17
CA GLU A 44 8.05 10.69 -27.83
C GLU A 44 8.17 10.58 -29.36
N VAL A 45 9.17 11.23 -29.95
CA VAL A 45 9.44 11.19 -31.40
C VAL A 45 9.76 9.77 -31.85
N ILE A 46 10.62 9.06 -31.12
CA ILE A 46 10.96 7.67 -31.44
C ILE A 46 9.71 6.77 -31.42
N ILE A 47 8.82 6.93 -30.43
CA ILE A 47 7.57 6.16 -30.37
C ILE A 47 6.67 6.47 -31.58
N LYS A 48 6.45 7.75 -31.88
CA LYS A 48 5.52 8.19 -32.92
C LYS A 48 6.02 7.89 -34.34
N GLU A 49 7.25 8.29 -34.66
CA GLU A 49 7.82 8.17 -36.02
C GLU A 49 8.11 6.72 -36.42
N LYS A 50 8.26 5.83 -35.44
CA LYS A 50 8.63 4.44 -35.69
C LYS A 50 7.56 3.43 -35.31
N GLY A 51 6.40 3.91 -34.84
CA GLY A 51 5.27 3.06 -34.47
C GLY A 51 5.60 2.05 -33.38
N ILE A 52 6.45 2.43 -32.40
CA ILE A 52 6.74 1.56 -31.27
C ILE A 52 5.48 1.46 -30.41
N ASP A 53 5.01 0.24 -30.13
CA ASP A 53 4.00 0.07 -29.11
C ASP A 53 4.61 0.44 -27.74
N VAL A 54 4.02 1.44 -27.08
CA VAL A 54 4.48 1.99 -25.79
C VAL A 54 4.57 0.93 -24.68
N ASN A 55 3.82 -0.17 -24.82
CA ASN A 55 3.79 -1.29 -23.89
C ASN A 55 4.70 -2.46 -24.30
N SER A 56 5.47 -2.30 -25.39
CA SER A 56 6.42 -3.31 -25.86
C SER A 56 7.43 -3.69 -24.78
N ASN A 57 7.78 -4.98 -24.78
CA ASN A 57 8.91 -5.49 -24.01
C ASN A 57 10.21 -5.05 -24.70
N VAL A 58 10.93 -4.13 -24.08
CA VAL A 58 12.21 -3.60 -24.58
C VAL A 58 13.42 -4.47 -24.22
N GLY A 59 13.17 -5.64 -23.61
CA GLY A 59 14.18 -6.62 -23.20
C GLY A 59 13.96 -7.08 -21.76
N TYR A 60 14.18 -8.37 -21.51
CA TYR A 60 14.10 -9.00 -20.17
C TYR A 60 12.76 -8.80 -19.43
N GLY A 61 11.65 -8.61 -20.15
CA GLY A 61 10.34 -8.36 -19.52
C GLY A 61 10.16 -6.92 -19.05
N CYS A 62 11.06 -6.01 -19.43
CA CYS A 62 11.00 -4.60 -19.08
C CYS A 62 10.19 -3.82 -20.11
N THR A 63 9.33 -2.90 -19.66
CA THR A 63 8.66 -1.91 -20.51
C THR A 63 9.37 -0.57 -20.43
N GLY A 64 9.13 0.31 -21.41
CA GLY A 64 9.66 1.68 -21.34
C GLY A 64 9.22 2.42 -20.06
N PHE A 65 8.01 2.14 -19.57
CA PHE A 65 7.49 2.71 -18.32
C PHE A 65 8.26 2.22 -17.09
N LEU A 66 8.51 0.91 -16.97
CA LEU A 66 9.32 0.35 -15.88
C LEU A 66 10.74 0.94 -15.90
N LEU A 67 11.33 1.06 -17.08
CA LEU A 67 12.66 1.63 -17.26
C LEU A 67 12.71 3.10 -16.79
N ALA A 68 11.74 3.91 -17.23
CA ALA A 68 11.63 5.31 -16.80
C ALA A 68 11.44 5.43 -15.27
N ALA A 69 10.65 4.53 -14.68
CA ALA A 69 10.45 4.49 -13.24
C ALA A 69 11.71 4.11 -12.46
N TYR A 70 12.46 3.12 -12.95
CA TYR A 70 13.70 2.65 -12.37
C TYR A 70 14.79 3.75 -12.38
N TYR A 71 14.98 4.42 -13.52
CA TYR A 71 15.97 5.49 -13.68
C TYR A 71 15.50 6.86 -13.17
N ARG A 72 14.31 6.95 -12.57
CA ARG A 72 13.72 8.19 -12.02
C ARG A 72 13.54 9.30 -13.06
N GLN A 73 13.16 8.92 -14.28
CA GLN A 73 13.06 9.84 -15.41
C GLN A 73 11.64 10.41 -15.55
N GLY A 74 11.33 11.41 -14.71
CA GLY A 74 9.96 11.90 -14.55
C GLY A 74 9.34 12.62 -15.76
N ARG A 75 10.15 13.26 -16.63
CA ARG A 75 9.64 13.82 -17.90
C ARG A 75 9.23 12.68 -18.84
N VAL A 76 10.10 11.69 -19.01
CA VAL A 76 9.85 10.50 -19.83
C VAL A 76 8.64 9.72 -19.31
N LEU A 77 8.57 9.48 -18.00
CA LEU A 77 7.46 8.76 -17.37
C LEU A 77 6.09 9.40 -17.70
N ARG A 78 6.02 10.74 -17.66
CA ARG A 78 4.80 11.48 -18.01
C ARG A 78 4.45 11.39 -19.49
N VAL A 79 5.44 11.47 -20.38
CA VAL A 79 5.24 11.24 -21.83
C VAL A 79 4.68 9.85 -22.07
N LEU A 80 5.29 8.82 -21.48
CA LEU A 80 4.84 7.43 -21.65
C LEU A 80 3.40 7.24 -21.16
N LEU A 81 3.04 7.78 -20.00
CA LEU A 81 1.66 7.75 -19.50
C LEU A 81 0.71 8.43 -20.50
N ASN A 82 1.03 9.65 -20.96
CA ASN A 82 0.20 10.37 -21.91
C ASN A 82 0.00 9.62 -23.24
N LEU A 83 0.97 8.78 -23.63
CA LEU A 83 0.90 7.92 -24.81
C LEU A 83 0.18 6.58 -24.55
N GLY A 84 -0.34 6.35 -23.35
CA GLY A 84 -1.12 5.15 -23.01
C GLY A 84 -0.32 4.01 -22.37
N ALA A 85 0.84 4.29 -21.76
CA ALA A 85 1.61 3.26 -21.07
C ALA A 85 0.84 2.62 -19.89
N GLU A 86 0.88 1.30 -19.82
CA GLU A 86 0.28 0.51 -18.75
C GLU A 86 1.15 0.56 -17.48
N ALA A 87 0.70 1.34 -16.50
CA ALA A 87 1.43 1.48 -15.23
C ALA A 87 1.05 0.45 -14.16
N LYS A 88 -0.15 -0.15 -14.23
CA LYS A 88 -0.73 -0.97 -13.15
C LYS A 88 0.17 -2.16 -12.80
N GLY A 89 0.68 -2.88 -13.81
CA GLY A 89 1.56 -4.02 -13.62
C GLY A 89 2.86 -3.64 -12.91
N THR A 90 3.50 -2.56 -13.34
CA THR A 90 4.72 -2.02 -12.71
C THR A 90 4.50 -1.59 -11.26
N LEU A 91 3.42 -0.86 -10.98
CA LEU A 91 3.11 -0.41 -9.62
C LEU A 91 2.83 -1.60 -8.68
N ARG A 92 2.11 -2.61 -9.17
CA ARG A 92 1.88 -3.87 -8.44
C ARG A 92 3.19 -4.62 -8.20
N HIS A 93 4.07 -4.67 -9.19
CA HIS A 93 5.39 -5.28 -9.06
C HIS A 93 6.24 -4.57 -7.98
N PHE A 94 6.22 -3.24 -7.92
CA PHE A 94 6.90 -2.50 -6.84
C PHE A 94 6.31 -2.80 -5.46
N SER A 95 5.00 -2.97 -5.34
CA SER A 95 4.37 -3.42 -4.09
C SER A 95 4.89 -4.79 -3.67
N GLN A 96 4.85 -5.78 -4.57
CA GLN A 96 5.21 -7.17 -4.30
C GLN A 96 6.69 -7.38 -3.99
N THR A 97 7.55 -6.59 -4.61
CA THR A 97 9.01 -6.60 -4.36
C THR A 97 9.42 -5.69 -3.20
N HIS A 98 8.44 -5.12 -2.48
CA HIS A 98 8.62 -4.16 -1.40
C HIS A 98 9.48 -2.94 -1.79
N SER A 99 9.48 -2.59 -3.07
CA SER A 99 10.15 -1.40 -3.63
C SER A 99 9.29 -0.15 -3.44
N PHE A 100 8.85 0.11 -2.19
CA PHE A 100 7.92 1.18 -1.86
C PHE A 100 8.46 2.57 -2.21
N ALA A 101 9.77 2.79 -2.14
CA ALA A 101 10.39 4.04 -2.59
C ALA A 101 10.14 4.29 -4.09
N SER A 102 10.23 3.25 -4.93
CA SER A 102 9.91 3.34 -6.36
C SER A 102 8.43 3.51 -6.62
N LEU A 103 7.59 2.81 -5.85
CA LEU A 103 6.14 2.99 -5.90
C LEU A 103 5.75 4.44 -5.59
N SER A 104 6.19 4.97 -4.45
CA SER A 104 5.90 6.35 -4.01
C SER A 104 6.39 7.38 -5.00
N TRP A 105 7.65 7.28 -5.46
CA TRP A 105 8.19 8.21 -6.46
C TRP A 105 7.37 8.21 -7.76
N THR A 106 6.96 7.02 -8.22
CA THR A 106 6.17 6.88 -9.44
C THR A 106 4.78 7.48 -9.28
N LEU A 107 4.11 7.22 -8.15
CA LEU A 107 2.80 7.79 -7.81
C LEU A 107 2.85 9.32 -7.71
N GLN A 108 3.89 9.88 -7.08
CA GLN A 108 4.07 11.32 -6.96
C GLN A 108 4.30 11.98 -8.33
N THR A 109 5.24 11.43 -9.11
CA THR A 109 5.66 11.98 -10.40
C THR A 109 4.56 11.85 -11.46
N GLY A 110 3.85 10.73 -11.48
CA GLY A 110 2.78 10.42 -12.43
C GLY A 110 1.38 10.75 -11.94
N SER A 111 1.22 11.39 -10.77
CA SER A 111 -0.06 11.52 -10.05
C SER A 111 -1.27 11.85 -10.93
N LEU A 112 -1.22 12.93 -11.70
CA LEU A 112 -2.34 13.36 -12.55
C LEU A 112 -2.67 12.35 -13.65
N ALA A 113 -1.65 11.82 -14.32
CA ALA A 113 -1.85 10.89 -15.43
C ALA A 113 -2.29 9.51 -14.91
N LEU A 114 -1.60 8.96 -13.91
CA LEU A 114 -1.94 7.69 -13.26
C LEU A 114 -3.38 7.69 -12.75
N ARG A 115 -3.82 8.80 -12.18
CA ARG A 115 -5.19 8.96 -11.72
C ARG A 115 -6.20 8.76 -12.85
N LYS A 116 -5.97 9.37 -14.01
CA LYS A 116 -6.82 9.22 -15.21
C LYS A 116 -6.74 7.81 -15.82
N HIS A 117 -5.53 7.25 -15.91
CA HIS A 117 -5.31 5.94 -16.56
C HIS A 117 -5.79 4.76 -15.74
N LEU A 118 -5.54 4.76 -14.42
CA LEU A 118 -5.93 3.66 -13.53
C LEU A 118 -7.40 3.75 -13.14
N GLY A 119 -7.91 4.97 -13.04
CA GLY A 119 -9.21 5.25 -12.47
C GLY A 119 -9.32 4.71 -11.03
N PRO A 120 -10.55 4.70 -10.48
CA PRO A 120 -10.75 4.41 -9.08
C PRO A 120 -10.57 2.93 -8.72
N ARG A 121 -11.03 2.04 -9.61
CA ARG A 121 -10.85 0.59 -9.44
C ARG A 121 -9.37 0.22 -9.47
N GLY A 122 -8.59 0.80 -10.38
CA GLY A 122 -7.15 0.55 -10.45
C GLY A 122 -6.40 1.06 -9.21
N LEU A 123 -6.79 2.22 -8.68
CA LEU A 123 -6.24 2.74 -7.42
C LEU A 123 -6.61 1.85 -6.22
N LEU A 124 -7.86 1.40 -6.12
CA LEU A 124 -8.29 0.47 -5.06
C LEU A 124 -7.56 -0.87 -5.13
N ASP A 125 -7.36 -1.43 -6.32
CA ASP A 125 -6.57 -2.65 -6.50
C ASP A 125 -5.14 -2.49 -5.99
N LEU A 126 -4.52 -1.31 -6.23
CA LEU A 126 -3.19 -1.00 -5.71
C LEU A 126 -3.19 -0.82 -4.20
N VAL A 127 -4.22 -0.17 -3.63
CA VAL A 127 -4.38 -0.06 -2.17
C VAL A 127 -4.44 -1.45 -1.53
N VAL A 128 -5.24 -2.36 -2.10
CA VAL A 128 -5.29 -3.75 -1.63
C VAL A 128 -3.93 -4.39 -1.75
N SER A 129 -3.26 -4.28 -2.91
CA SER A 129 -1.93 -4.86 -3.11
C SER A 129 -0.98 -4.42 -2.00
N VAL A 130 -0.85 -3.10 -1.78
CA VAL A 130 0.04 -2.52 -0.75
C VAL A 130 -0.34 -2.98 0.65
N VAL A 131 -1.63 -2.97 1.01
CA VAL A 131 -2.10 -3.36 2.35
C VAL A 131 -1.89 -4.85 2.65
N THR A 132 -1.92 -5.69 1.62
CA THR A 132 -1.85 -7.14 1.80
C THR A 132 -0.43 -7.69 1.95
N GLU A 133 0.59 -6.90 1.61
CA GLU A 133 1.99 -7.31 1.76
C GLU A 133 2.41 -7.35 3.23
N GLN A 134 3.02 -8.47 3.62
CA GLN A 134 3.66 -8.65 4.93
C GLN A 134 5.11 -8.17 4.82
N VAL A 135 5.38 -6.99 5.36
CA VAL A 135 6.68 -6.33 5.20
C VAL A 135 7.48 -6.39 6.50
N ALA A 136 8.81 -6.39 6.39
CA ALA A 136 9.68 -6.24 7.56
C ALA A 136 9.49 -4.84 8.19
N PRO A 137 9.74 -4.69 9.51
CA PRO A 137 9.58 -3.40 10.20
C PRO A 137 10.31 -2.23 9.52
N ILE A 138 11.49 -2.49 8.93
CA ILE A 138 12.28 -1.47 8.23
C ILE A 138 11.60 -0.89 6.99
N GLN A 139 10.73 -1.66 6.33
CA GLN A 139 9.98 -1.24 5.14
C GLN A 139 8.59 -0.69 5.48
N LYS A 140 8.18 -0.78 6.74
CA LYS A 140 6.83 -0.44 7.19
C LYS A 140 6.49 1.03 6.98
N SER A 141 7.41 1.93 7.32
CA SER A 141 7.24 3.37 7.12
C SER A 141 7.05 3.72 5.64
N GLN A 142 7.80 3.07 4.75
CA GLN A 142 7.70 3.28 3.32
C GLN A 142 6.40 2.71 2.73
N GLN A 143 5.94 1.54 3.20
CA GLN A 143 4.65 0.96 2.83
C GLN A 143 3.50 1.89 3.22
N VAL A 144 3.51 2.42 4.44
CA VAL A 144 2.49 3.35 4.94
C VAL A 144 2.51 4.64 4.12
N ALA A 145 3.67 5.21 3.85
CA ALA A 145 3.77 6.40 2.99
C ALA A 145 3.22 6.16 1.57
N ALA A 146 3.48 4.99 0.97
CA ALA A 146 2.91 4.61 -0.32
C ALA A 146 1.38 4.47 -0.25
N LEU A 147 0.85 3.92 0.86
CA LEU A 147 -0.57 3.82 1.11
C LEU A 147 -1.23 5.20 1.22
N HIS A 148 -0.65 6.13 1.99
CA HIS A 148 -1.13 7.51 2.08
C HIS A 148 -1.23 8.17 0.69
N LEU A 149 -0.20 8.03 -0.14
CA LEU A 149 -0.23 8.56 -1.51
C LEU A 149 -1.36 7.98 -2.36
N LEU A 150 -1.62 6.67 -2.26
CA LEU A 150 -2.71 6.03 -2.99
C LEU A 150 -4.09 6.50 -2.49
N LEU A 151 -4.26 6.61 -1.18
CA LEU A 151 -5.51 7.08 -0.57
C LEU A 151 -5.77 8.56 -0.88
N ASP A 152 -4.74 9.40 -0.89
CA ASP A 152 -4.81 10.79 -1.35
C ASP A 152 -5.27 10.89 -2.82
N LEU A 153 -4.70 10.06 -3.70
CA LEU A 153 -5.12 10.02 -5.11
C LEU A 153 -6.58 9.58 -5.25
N LEU A 154 -7.00 8.59 -4.46
CA LEU A 154 -8.38 8.12 -4.44
C LEU A 154 -9.35 9.20 -3.94
N GLN A 155 -8.97 9.94 -2.89
CA GLN A 155 -9.79 11.04 -2.37
C GLN A 155 -9.91 12.18 -3.39
N ARG A 156 -8.84 12.51 -4.11
CA ARG A 156 -8.88 13.49 -5.21
C ARG A 156 -9.77 13.04 -6.37
N GLU A 157 -9.81 11.73 -6.67
CA GLU A 157 -10.78 11.18 -7.63
C GLU A 157 -12.22 11.35 -7.15
N LYS A 158 -12.51 11.02 -5.88
CA LYS A 158 -13.83 11.25 -5.30
C LYS A 158 -14.25 12.71 -5.43
N SER A 159 -13.38 13.65 -5.07
CA SER A 159 -13.65 15.09 -5.17
C SER A 159 -13.89 15.56 -6.60
N ALA A 160 -13.19 14.99 -7.59
CA ALA A 160 -13.37 15.34 -9.00
C ALA A 160 -14.66 14.74 -9.62
N ALA A 161 -15.09 13.57 -9.13
CA ALA A 161 -16.30 12.87 -9.60
C ALA A 161 -17.60 13.64 -9.32
N TYR A 162 -17.63 14.48 -8.28
CA TYR A 162 -18.79 15.34 -7.97
C TYR A 162 -19.16 16.34 -9.10
N LEU A 163 -18.29 16.54 -10.09
CA LEU A 163 -18.57 17.37 -11.26
C LEU A 163 -19.04 16.59 -12.51
N GLY A 164 -19.23 15.26 -12.43
CA GLY A 164 -19.87 14.54 -13.54
C GLY A 164 -19.53 13.06 -13.76
N SER A 165 -19.12 12.29 -12.74
CA SER A 165 -18.95 10.83 -12.92
C SER A 165 -19.63 9.99 -11.83
N ALA A 166 -20.12 8.82 -12.27
CA ALA A 166 -20.81 7.79 -11.48
C ALA A 166 -19.83 6.99 -10.60
N PHE A 167 -19.08 7.68 -9.73
CA PHE A 167 -18.31 7.01 -8.69
C PHE A 167 -19.24 6.76 -7.50
N PRO A 168 -19.57 5.50 -7.14
CA PRO A 168 -20.33 5.21 -5.95
C PRO A 168 -19.44 5.38 -4.71
N THR A 169 -19.42 6.60 -4.15
CA THR A 169 -18.64 6.95 -2.95
C THR A 169 -18.93 5.99 -1.81
N ASP A 170 -20.20 5.62 -1.62
CA ASP A 170 -20.65 4.63 -0.63
C ASP A 170 -20.07 3.22 -0.84
N GLU A 171 -19.82 2.80 -2.08
CA GLU A 171 -19.18 1.50 -2.34
C GLU A 171 -17.70 1.51 -1.97
N SER A 172 -17.01 2.62 -2.26
CA SER A 172 -15.59 2.74 -1.88
C SER A 172 -15.39 2.83 -0.37
N ASP A 173 -16.27 3.54 0.35
CA ASP A 173 -16.20 3.63 1.79
C ASP A 173 -16.49 2.25 2.40
N ARG A 174 -17.50 1.54 1.85
CA ARG A 174 -17.78 0.17 2.26
C ARG A 174 -16.63 -0.81 1.98
N PHE A 175 -15.87 -0.57 0.91
CA PHE A 175 -14.68 -1.33 0.55
C PHE A 175 -13.52 -1.06 1.52
N LEU A 176 -13.26 0.20 1.87
CA LEU A 176 -12.22 0.55 2.85
C LEU A 176 -12.55 -0.01 4.24
N ASP A 177 -13.82 -0.05 4.64
CA ASP A 177 -14.26 -0.73 5.87
C ASP A 177 -14.01 -2.24 5.81
N ALA A 178 -14.25 -2.89 4.67
CA ALA A 178 -13.97 -4.32 4.49
C ALA A 178 -12.46 -4.60 4.55
N LEU A 179 -11.65 -3.68 4.00
CA LEU A 179 -10.20 -3.75 4.09
C LEU A 179 -9.73 -3.54 5.54
N MET A 180 -10.34 -2.60 6.27
CA MET A 180 -10.10 -2.39 7.70
C MET A 180 -10.34 -3.68 8.51
N GLN A 181 -11.43 -4.38 8.25
CA GLN A 181 -11.74 -5.66 8.91
C GLN A 181 -10.68 -6.73 8.63
N ARG A 182 -10.11 -6.76 7.41
CA ARG A 182 -9.03 -7.69 7.05
C ARG A 182 -7.71 -7.33 7.73
N VAL A 183 -7.41 -6.03 7.83
CA VAL A 183 -6.22 -5.51 8.53
C VAL A 183 -6.31 -5.78 10.02
N LEU A 184 -7.43 -5.46 10.67
CA LEU A 184 -7.66 -5.68 12.11
C LEU A 184 -8.13 -7.10 12.44
N SER A 185 -7.66 -8.10 11.69
CA SER A 185 -7.93 -9.50 12.01
C SER A 185 -6.97 -10.02 13.07
N VAL A 186 -7.46 -10.93 13.90
CA VAL A 186 -6.71 -11.58 14.99
C VAL A 186 -5.41 -12.31 14.58
N ASN A 187 -5.15 -12.42 13.28
CA ASN A 187 -3.98 -13.09 12.70
C ASN A 187 -3.02 -12.15 11.97
N ARG A 188 -3.45 -10.94 11.57
CA ARG A 188 -2.67 -10.07 10.64
C ARG A 188 -2.66 -8.59 11.02
N THR A 189 -2.99 -8.25 12.27
CA THR A 189 -3.09 -6.86 12.72
C THR A 189 -1.89 -6.01 12.35
N ASP A 190 -2.20 -4.86 11.75
CA ASP A 190 -1.24 -3.82 11.45
C ASP A 190 -1.78 -2.44 11.85
N ALA A 191 -1.33 -1.93 13.00
CA ALA A 191 -1.81 -0.68 13.58
C ALA A 191 -1.48 0.55 12.72
N ALA A 192 -0.36 0.54 12.01
CA ALA A 192 0.06 1.66 11.17
C ALA A 192 -0.82 1.76 9.91
N ILE A 193 -1.09 0.62 9.25
CA ILE A 193 -2.03 0.58 8.13
C ILE A 193 -3.45 0.90 8.60
N ALA A 194 -3.91 0.35 9.73
CA ALA A 194 -5.23 0.65 10.26
C ALA A 194 -5.40 2.14 10.54
N SER A 195 -4.39 2.79 11.12
CA SER A 195 -4.41 4.23 11.37
C SER A 195 -4.49 5.04 10.08
N ALA A 196 -3.73 4.65 9.05
CA ALA A 196 -3.83 5.27 7.73
C ALA A 196 -5.24 5.13 7.15
N LEU A 197 -5.84 3.93 7.17
CA LEU A 197 -7.19 3.73 6.65
C LEU A 197 -8.25 4.54 7.42
N LEU A 198 -8.15 4.63 8.75
CA LEU A 198 -9.04 5.46 9.58
C LEU A 198 -8.96 6.95 9.19
N GLN A 199 -7.76 7.47 8.92
CA GLN A 199 -7.56 8.87 8.51
C GLN A 199 -8.30 9.22 7.21
N TYR A 200 -8.48 8.25 6.31
CA TYR A 200 -9.24 8.42 5.06
C TYR A 200 -10.71 7.96 5.16
N GLY A 201 -11.23 7.84 6.37
CA GLY A 201 -12.66 7.65 6.62
C GLY A 201 -13.15 6.20 6.69
N ALA A 202 -12.24 5.21 6.65
CA ALA A 202 -12.61 3.83 6.96
C ALA A 202 -13.11 3.72 8.42
N ARG A 203 -14.06 2.83 8.67
CA ARG A 203 -14.70 2.63 9.98
C ARG A 203 -14.40 1.25 10.53
N ILE A 204 -14.18 1.17 11.84
CA ILE A 204 -14.14 -0.10 12.56
C ILE A 204 -15.58 -0.58 12.72
N ARG A 205 -15.95 -1.61 11.97
CA ARG A 205 -17.31 -2.17 12.01
C ARG A 205 -17.50 -3.13 13.18
N VAL A 206 -18.76 -3.30 13.57
CA VAL A 206 -19.20 -4.20 14.65
C VAL A 206 -18.67 -5.63 14.54
N GLY A 207 -18.47 -6.13 13.31
CA GLY A 207 -17.90 -7.47 13.11
C GLY A 207 -16.50 -7.65 13.72
N ILE A 208 -15.69 -6.59 13.80
CA ILE A 208 -14.36 -6.62 14.43
C ILE A 208 -14.53 -6.74 15.95
N PHE A 209 -15.43 -5.96 16.55
CA PHE A 209 -15.73 -6.04 17.98
C PHE A 209 -16.21 -7.44 18.37
N LEU A 210 -17.17 -7.99 17.63
CA LEU A 210 -17.71 -9.32 17.90
C LEU A 210 -16.65 -10.42 17.74
N GLN A 211 -15.79 -10.32 16.72
CA GLN A 211 -14.69 -11.27 16.54
C GLN A 211 -13.71 -11.23 17.72
N LEU A 212 -13.35 -10.04 18.21
CA LEU A 212 -12.46 -9.92 19.36
C LEU A 212 -13.12 -10.45 20.63
N LEU A 213 -14.37 -10.09 20.89
CA LEU A 213 -15.11 -10.55 22.06
C LEU A 213 -15.29 -12.07 22.07
N ASP A 214 -15.60 -12.69 20.93
CA ASP A 214 -15.75 -14.14 20.81
C ASP A 214 -14.47 -14.87 21.24
N VAL A 215 -13.31 -14.40 20.78
CA VAL A 215 -12.03 -15.00 21.14
C VAL A 215 -11.64 -14.68 22.59
N LEU A 216 -11.81 -13.43 23.05
CA LEU A 216 -11.41 -12.99 24.38
C LEU A 216 -12.28 -13.61 25.50
N ASN A 217 -13.58 -13.81 25.25
CA ASN A 217 -14.49 -14.45 26.19
C ASN A 217 -14.52 -15.99 26.06
N SER A 218 -13.75 -16.56 25.13
CA SER A 218 -13.65 -18.01 24.99
C SER A 218 -13.07 -18.69 26.23
N SER A 219 -13.55 -19.91 26.50
CA SER A 219 -12.98 -20.75 27.56
C SER A 219 -11.49 -21.03 27.34
N SER A 220 -11.04 -21.05 26.07
CA SER A 220 -9.63 -21.17 25.72
C SER A 220 -8.80 -20.01 26.22
N PHE A 221 -9.26 -18.76 26.08
CA PHE A 221 -8.51 -17.60 26.55
C PHE A 221 -8.47 -17.52 28.09
N SER A 222 -9.58 -17.90 28.75
CA SER A 222 -9.66 -17.92 30.21
C SER A 222 -8.75 -18.99 30.82
N LYS A 223 -8.82 -20.24 30.33
CA LYS A 223 -8.11 -21.39 30.91
C LYS A 223 -6.68 -21.60 30.39
N ASP A 224 -6.41 -21.33 29.12
CA ASP A 224 -5.11 -21.57 28.47
C ASP A 224 -4.78 -20.43 27.49
N THR A 225 -4.45 -19.27 28.05
CA THR A 225 -4.08 -18.07 27.30
C THR A 225 -2.95 -18.35 26.30
N SER A 226 -1.97 -19.17 26.68
CA SER A 226 -0.83 -19.55 25.84
C SER A 226 -1.27 -20.23 24.55
N ARG A 227 -2.16 -21.23 24.65
CA ARG A 227 -2.67 -21.95 23.47
C ARG A 227 -3.53 -21.04 22.61
N CYS A 228 -4.34 -20.19 23.23
CA CYS A 228 -5.16 -19.21 22.52
C CYS A 228 -4.29 -18.25 21.69
N LEU A 229 -3.22 -17.72 22.26
CA LEU A 229 -2.34 -16.76 21.59
C LEU A 229 -1.44 -17.40 20.54
N ARG A 230 -1.12 -18.69 20.65
CA ARG A 230 -0.53 -19.45 19.52
C ARG A 230 -1.49 -19.57 18.33
N ARG A 231 -2.79 -19.78 18.61
CA ARG A 231 -3.81 -19.88 17.56
C ARG A 231 -4.10 -18.52 16.91
N TYR A 232 -4.02 -17.44 17.69
CA TYR A 232 -4.30 -16.08 17.28
C TYR A 232 -3.13 -15.14 17.64
N PRO A 233 -2.02 -15.19 16.87
CA PRO A 233 -0.76 -14.54 17.23
C PRO A 233 -0.83 -13.01 17.27
N LYS A 234 -1.84 -12.41 16.64
CA LYS A 234 -2.03 -10.96 16.57
C LYS A 234 -3.24 -10.48 17.38
N LEU A 235 -3.90 -11.37 18.14
CA LEU A 235 -5.09 -11.06 18.93
C LEU A 235 -4.87 -9.85 19.85
N LEU A 236 -3.81 -9.87 20.67
CA LEU A 236 -3.56 -8.80 21.64
C LEU A 236 -3.22 -7.47 20.97
N GLN A 237 -2.50 -7.50 19.84
CA GLN A 237 -2.21 -6.28 19.07
C GLN A 237 -3.49 -5.70 18.46
N SER A 238 -4.36 -6.57 17.92
CA SER A 238 -5.66 -6.16 17.39
C SER A 238 -6.56 -5.58 18.47
N PHE A 239 -6.60 -6.25 19.62
CA PHE A 239 -7.37 -5.85 20.77
C PHE A 239 -6.86 -4.52 21.33
N ASP A 240 -5.56 -4.37 21.56
CA ASP A 240 -4.94 -3.13 22.06
C ASP A 240 -5.30 -1.94 21.15
N TYR A 241 -5.13 -2.09 19.84
CA TYR A 241 -5.46 -1.05 18.88
C TYR A 241 -6.94 -0.65 18.93
N VAL A 242 -7.83 -1.63 18.83
CA VAL A 242 -9.29 -1.41 18.78
C VAL A 242 -9.81 -0.86 20.11
N TYR A 243 -9.33 -1.40 21.23
CA TYR A 243 -9.70 -0.95 22.57
C TYR A 243 -9.21 0.48 22.83
N SER A 244 -7.95 0.78 22.52
CA SER A 244 -7.39 2.12 22.64
C SER A 244 -8.16 3.13 21.79
N TYR A 245 -8.51 2.79 20.55
CA TYR A 245 -9.39 3.61 19.71
C TYR A 245 -10.74 3.87 20.41
N CYS A 246 -11.43 2.82 20.86
CA CYS A 246 -12.75 2.94 21.51
C CYS A 246 -12.73 3.82 22.77
N VAL A 247 -11.72 3.63 23.63
CA VAL A 247 -11.56 4.39 24.87
C VAL A 247 -11.20 5.86 24.59
N SER A 248 -10.41 6.12 23.55
CA SER A 248 -10.04 7.49 23.15
C SER A 248 -11.21 8.34 22.64
N LEU A 249 -12.31 7.70 22.21
CA LEU A 249 -13.50 8.42 21.77
C LEU A 249 -14.21 9.09 22.95
N ALA A 250 -14.56 10.37 22.77
CA ALA A 250 -15.41 11.10 23.71
C ALA A 250 -16.76 10.39 23.88
N PRO A 251 -17.37 10.37 25.09
CA PRO A 251 -18.63 9.67 25.34
C PRO A 251 -19.76 10.06 24.37
N SER A 252 -19.82 11.32 23.95
CA SER A 252 -20.81 11.81 22.98
C SER A 252 -20.65 11.29 21.55
N LYS A 253 -19.49 10.70 21.22
CA LYS A 253 -19.18 10.14 19.89
C LYS A 253 -19.23 8.61 19.87
N ARG A 254 -19.46 7.97 21.02
CA ARG A 254 -19.54 6.50 21.10
C ARG A 254 -20.91 6.06 20.60
N SER A 255 -20.91 5.05 19.74
CA SER A 255 -22.12 4.34 19.38
C SER A 255 -22.41 3.26 20.42
N PHE A 256 -23.66 2.81 20.49
CA PHE A 256 -24.06 1.65 21.30
C PHE A 256 -23.11 0.46 21.16
N THR A 257 -22.60 0.18 19.95
CA THR A 257 -21.69 -0.94 19.71
C THR A 257 -20.31 -0.75 20.35
N VAL A 258 -19.84 0.50 20.47
CA VAL A 258 -18.57 0.82 21.13
C VAL A 258 -18.72 0.65 22.64
N ASP A 259 -19.80 1.16 23.22
CA ASP A 259 -20.06 1.02 24.66
C ASP A 259 -20.25 -0.46 25.02
N TYR A 260 -21.05 -1.20 24.25
CA TYR A 260 -21.20 -2.65 24.41
C TYR A 260 -19.85 -3.37 24.35
N PHE A 261 -18.97 -3.01 23.39
CA PHE A 261 -17.65 -3.62 23.30
C PHE A 261 -16.85 -3.38 24.59
N ILE A 262 -16.71 -2.11 25.02
CA ILE A 262 -15.93 -1.73 26.21
C ILE A 262 -16.44 -2.47 27.46
N GLU A 263 -17.75 -2.54 27.66
CA GLU A 263 -18.37 -3.18 28.83
C GLU A 263 -18.18 -4.71 28.86
N ASN A 264 -18.02 -5.36 27.70
CA ASN A 264 -17.93 -6.81 27.58
C ASN A 264 -16.49 -7.33 27.40
N VAL A 265 -15.48 -6.44 27.44
CA VAL A 265 -14.07 -6.86 27.42
C VAL A 265 -13.68 -7.49 28.78
N PRO A 266 -13.07 -8.67 28.80
CA PRO A 266 -12.61 -9.26 30.05
C PRO A 266 -11.42 -8.50 30.63
N ASN A 267 -11.47 -8.18 31.93
CA ASN A 267 -10.40 -7.50 32.68
C ASN A 267 -9.01 -8.14 32.50
N LYS A 268 -8.97 -9.47 32.33
CA LYS A 268 -7.74 -10.23 32.04
C LYS A 268 -7.05 -9.75 30.77
N ALA A 269 -7.81 -9.45 29.70
CA ALA A 269 -7.25 -8.97 28.43
C ALA A 269 -6.65 -7.57 28.57
N VAL A 270 -7.35 -6.67 29.27
CA VAL A 270 -6.88 -5.30 29.54
C VAL A 270 -5.56 -5.31 30.32
N ARG A 271 -5.47 -6.12 31.38
CA ARG A 271 -4.25 -6.26 32.20
C ARG A 271 -3.07 -6.77 31.37
N LEU A 272 -3.29 -7.83 30.59
CA LEU A 272 -2.24 -8.41 29.74
C LEU A 272 -1.65 -7.39 28.75
N VAL A 273 -2.48 -6.56 28.11
CA VAL A 273 -2.00 -5.50 27.22
C VAL A 273 -1.24 -4.42 27.98
N GLN A 274 -1.74 -3.97 29.14
CA GLN A 274 -1.05 -2.98 29.96
C GLN A 274 0.32 -3.45 30.44
N GLU A 275 0.45 -4.73 30.77
CA GLU A 275 1.72 -5.35 31.17
C GLU A 275 2.69 -5.47 29.99
N LEU A 276 2.22 -5.84 28.81
CA LEU A 276 3.05 -5.88 27.60
C LEU A 276 3.58 -4.49 27.22
N ASN A 277 2.74 -3.45 27.34
CA ASN A 277 3.12 -2.07 26.98
C ASN A 277 4.08 -1.44 28.01
N ARG A 278 4.11 -1.90 29.27
CA ARG A 278 5.01 -1.40 30.31
C ARG A 278 6.46 -1.84 30.18
N GLN A 279 6.74 -2.91 29.41
CA GLN A 279 8.08 -3.49 29.30
C GLN A 279 8.86 -3.04 28.05
N ASP A 280 8.39 -2.02 27.32
CA ASP A 280 9.08 -1.41 26.18
C ASP A 280 9.59 -2.44 25.15
N VAL A 281 8.74 -3.45 24.87
CA VAL A 281 9.12 -4.58 24.02
C VAL A 281 9.07 -4.17 22.55
N PRO A 282 10.17 -4.29 21.78
CA PRO A 282 10.17 -3.95 20.36
C PRO A 282 9.12 -4.75 19.58
N GLU A 283 8.37 -4.08 18.70
CA GLU A 283 7.28 -4.64 17.87
C GLU A 283 7.67 -5.92 17.10
N ALA A 284 8.97 -6.12 16.83
CA ALA A 284 9.53 -7.27 16.12
C ALA A 284 9.54 -8.61 16.91
N LEU A 285 9.35 -8.59 18.23
CA LEU A 285 9.48 -9.79 19.09
C LEU A 285 8.15 -10.31 19.67
N ASN A 286 7.04 -9.63 19.39
CA ASN A 286 5.77 -9.79 20.11
C ASN A 286 5.13 -11.20 20.01
N SER A 287 5.45 -11.99 18.99
CA SER A 287 4.93 -13.37 18.85
C SER A 287 5.66 -14.38 19.75
N ASN A 288 6.99 -14.36 19.75
CA ASN A 288 7.80 -15.35 20.48
C ASN A 288 8.04 -14.93 21.93
N TYR A 289 8.16 -13.63 22.21
CA TYR A 289 8.35 -13.13 23.57
C TYR A 289 7.06 -13.09 24.38
N ALA A 290 5.89 -12.76 23.80
CA ALA A 290 4.63 -12.91 24.52
C ALA A 290 4.45 -14.37 24.98
N MET A 291 4.86 -15.34 24.16
CA MET A 291 4.84 -16.76 24.53
C MET A 291 5.84 -17.15 25.63
N CYS A 292 7.06 -16.57 25.64
CA CYS A 292 8.01 -16.74 26.74
C CYS A 292 7.54 -16.06 28.04
N PHE A 293 6.96 -14.86 27.93
CA PHE A 293 6.42 -14.08 29.04
C PHE A 293 5.23 -14.78 29.70
N ILE A 294 4.28 -15.24 28.89
CA ILE A 294 3.11 -16.01 29.33
C ILE A 294 3.55 -17.34 29.96
N ARG A 295 4.57 -18.03 29.41
CA ARG A 295 5.15 -19.22 30.05
C ARG A 295 5.82 -18.94 31.39
N HIS A 296 6.46 -17.78 31.55
CA HIS A 296 7.15 -17.45 32.80
C HIS A 296 6.18 -17.00 33.90
N TYR A 297 5.17 -16.19 33.56
CA TYR A 297 4.26 -15.58 34.55
C TYR A 297 2.98 -16.39 34.84
N LEU A 298 2.42 -17.14 33.89
CA LEU A 298 1.21 -17.95 34.15
C LEU A 298 1.50 -19.33 34.74
N HIS A 299 2.75 -19.81 34.68
CA HIS A 299 3.15 -21.09 35.30
C HIS A 299 3.86 -20.95 36.65
N PHE A 300 4.42 -19.79 36.99
CA PHE A 300 5.10 -19.56 38.28
C PHE A 300 4.36 -18.58 39.22
N GLY A 301 3.19 -18.10 38.83
CA GLY A 301 2.30 -17.29 39.67
C GLY A 301 1.18 -18.10 40.31
N THR A 302 1.51 -19.07 41.16
CA THR A 302 0.59 -19.66 42.16
C THR A 302 1.29 -19.72 43.50
#